data_AF-A0A149PVW4-F1
#
_entry.id   AF-A0A149PVW4-F1
#
_cell.length_a   1.000
_cell.length_b   1.000
_cell.length_c   1.000
_cell.angle_alpha   90.00
_cell.angle_beta   90.00
_cell.angle_gamma   90.00
#
_symmetry.space_group_name_H-M   'P 1'
#
loop_
_entity.id
_entity.type
_entity.pdbx_description
1 polymer ?
#
loop_
_entity_poly.entity_id
_entity_poly.type
_entity_poly.pdbx_seq_one_letter_code
_entity_poly.pdbx_strand_id
1 'polypeptide(L)'
;MIAYSGILLATTWLIQFGDTGIAYYRNWQSIVQVMPWRSWAIQGVSLVGELITLASCIGLACGLKWGRTLTVWMTVVWSVLLVMLSYWLPVLVALPVSALRIALLYSRPNSEFLSRPHAVRRFNWREFACFICFAGSCALHFWSLLAIASRSLWVWKLISHGRPLDLLIAAAILFVIGVALAPARSRVWHAGIALMTVCVALGAQLVAQIPVSTQLYKYLPDPKIYGSIPWNVLIGYGVLVGAIALLLLQLSRPRGGPRRPPLQMPDYS
;
A
#
# COMPACT_ATOMS: atom_id res chain seq x y z
N MET A 1 -4.83 -2.97 -9.07
CA MET A 1 -3.50 -2.73 -8.45
C MET A 1 -3.57 -1.53 -7.51
N ILE A 2 -3.81 -0.30 -8.00
CA ILE A 2 -3.90 0.93 -7.17
C ILE A 2 -4.87 0.78 -5.97
N ALA A 3 -6.07 0.24 -6.20
CA ALA A 3 -7.04 0.00 -5.14
C ALA A 3 -6.53 -1.04 -4.12
N TYR A 4 -6.00 -2.17 -4.57
CA TYR A 4 -5.51 -3.24 -3.70
C TYR A 4 -4.27 -2.84 -2.88
N SER A 5 -3.35 -2.07 -3.47
CA SER A 5 -2.18 -1.55 -2.75
C SER A 5 -2.61 -0.51 -1.71
N GLY A 6 -3.63 0.30 -2.03
CA GLY A 6 -4.22 1.23 -1.08
C GLY A 6 -4.92 0.53 0.09
N ILE A 7 -5.69 -0.55 -0.16
CA ILE A 7 -6.27 -1.39 0.89
C ILE A 7 -5.15 -1.97 1.77
N LEU A 8 -4.12 -2.54 1.15
CA LEU A 8 -2.99 -3.14 1.87
C LEU A 8 -2.30 -2.15 2.82
N LEU A 9 -1.99 -0.95 2.33
CA LEU A 9 -1.38 0.12 3.12
C LEU A 9 -2.31 0.57 4.25
N ALA A 10 -3.56 0.90 3.93
CA ALA A 10 -4.51 1.41 4.91
C ALA A 10 -4.79 0.39 6.02
N THR A 11 -5.00 -0.88 5.66
CA THR A 11 -5.17 -1.96 6.65
C THR A 11 -3.93 -2.11 7.53
N THR A 12 -2.72 -2.02 6.95
CA THR A 12 -1.48 -2.13 7.73
C THR A 12 -1.33 -1.00 8.74
N TRP A 13 -1.62 0.24 8.33
CA TRP A 13 -1.57 1.39 9.21
C TRP A 13 -2.66 1.36 10.28
N LEU A 14 -3.88 0.93 9.95
CA LEU A 14 -4.96 0.75 10.94
C LEU A 14 -4.61 -0.30 12.00
N ILE A 15 -3.97 -1.40 11.62
CA ILE A 15 -3.47 -2.38 12.60
C ILE A 15 -2.40 -1.73 13.50
N GLN A 16 -1.50 -0.95 12.92
CA GLN A 16 -0.49 -0.20 13.69
C GLN A 16 -1.12 0.80 14.66
N PHE A 17 -2.20 1.49 14.26
CA PHE A 17 -2.98 2.37 15.13
C PHE A 17 -3.59 1.59 16.29
N GLY A 18 -4.18 0.42 16.03
CA GLY A 18 -4.74 -0.45 17.06
C GLY A 18 -3.68 -0.88 18.09
N ASP A 19 -2.52 -1.33 17.62
CA ASP A 19 -1.41 -1.74 18.50
C ASP A 19 -0.87 -0.58 19.34
N THR A 20 -0.70 0.58 18.71
CA THR A 20 -0.26 1.81 19.39
C THR A 20 -1.31 2.27 20.40
N GLY A 21 -2.60 2.19 20.07
CA GLY A 21 -3.70 2.53 20.96
C GLY A 21 -3.75 1.65 22.21
N ILE A 22 -3.51 0.33 22.08
CA ILE A 22 -3.41 -0.58 23.22
C ILE A 22 -2.20 -0.22 24.11
N ALA A 23 -1.06 0.09 23.50
CA ALA A 23 0.12 0.55 24.24
C ALA A 23 -0.14 1.89 24.97
N TYR A 24 -0.84 2.81 24.31
CA TYR A 24 -1.21 4.11 24.86
C TYR A 24 -2.19 3.98 26.02
N TYR A 25 -3.18 3.10 25.91
CA TYR A 25 -4.15 2.84 26.97
C TYR A 25 -3.46 2.39 28.27
N ARG A 26 -2.45 1.52 28.18
CA ARG A 26 -1.70 1.04 29.35
C ARG A 26 -0.89 2.15 30.06
N ASN A 27 -0.43 3.16 29.31
CA ASN A 27 0.46 4.21 29.79
C ASN A 27 -0.12 5.62 29.55
N TRP A 28 -1.45 5.75 29.59
CA TRP A 28 -2.14 6.94 29.09
C TRP A 28 -1.69 8.23 29.78
N GLN A 29 -1.59 8.19 31.12
CA GLN A 29 -1.23 9.35 31.93
C GLN A 29 0.17 9.90 31.60
N SER A 30 1.15 9.01 31.35
CA SER A 30 2.51 9.45 31.02
C SER A 30 2.61 9.98 29.58
N ILE A 31 1.86 9.40 28.65
CA ILE A 31 1.91 9.79 27.23
C ILE A 31 1.24 11.14 26.99
N VAL A 32 0.07 11.40 27.61
CA VAL A 32 -0.63 12.68 27.45
C VAL A 32 0.20 13.86 27.97
N GLN A 33 0.99 13.65 29.02
CA GLN A 33 1.85 14.70 29.59
C GLN A 33 3.06 15.04 28.72
N VAL A 34 3.56 14.08 27.94
CA VAL A 34 4.81 14.24 27.15
C VAL A 34 4.53 14.55 25.68
N MET A 35 3.37 14.12 25.16
CA MET A 35 3.06 14.22 23.74
C MET A 35 2.43 15.57 23.39
N PRO A 36 3.05 16.38 22.51
CA PRO A 36 2.50 17.68 22.16
C PRO A 36 1.19 17.54 21.38
N TRP A 37 0.31 18.54 21.52
CA TRP A 37 -1.02 18.55 20.90
C TRP A 37 -0.99 18.30 19.38
N ARG A 38 0.07 18.78 18.70
CA ARG A 38 0.25 18.58 17.25
C ARG A 38 0.39 17.10 16.89
N SER A 39 1.13 16.34 17.69
CA SER A 39 1.29 14.91 17.47
C SER A 39 -0.04 14.18 17.67
N TRP A 40 -0.85 14.57 18.64
CA TRP A 40 -2.22 14.05 18.80
C TRP A 40 -3.09 14.35 17.60
N ALA A 41 -3.07 15.60 17.12
CA ALA A 41 -3.81 16.00 15.94
C ALA A 41 -3.41 15.18 14.71
N ILE A 42 -2.12 14.89 14.53
CA ILE A 42 -1.64 14.08 13.40
C ILE A 42 -2.08 12.63 13.51
N GLN A 43 -2.04 12.03 14.71
CA GLN A 43 -2.55 10.68 14.89
C GLN A 43 -4.04 10.61 14.56
N GLY A 44 -4.83 11.58 15.03
CA GLY A 44 -6.26 11.65 14.76
C GLY A 44 -6.58 11.86 13.28
N VAL A 45 -5.89 12.82 12.64
CA VAL A 45 -5.97 13.06 11.20
C VAL A 45 -5.62 11.75 10.49
N SER A 46 -4.48 11.12 10.80
CA SER A 46 -3.99 9.88 10.14
C SER A 46 -4.95 8.73 10.26
N LEU A 47 -5.52 8.50 11.44
CA LEU A 47 -6.51 7.46 11.63
C LEU A 47 -7.72 7.67 10.73
N VAL A 48 -8.31 8.87 10.75
CA VAL A 48 -9.46 9.22 9.89
C VAL A 48 -9.07 9.07 8.42
N GLY A 49 -7.87 9.49 8.07
CA GLY A 49 -7.38 9.44 6.71
C GLY A 49 -7.22 8.03 6.16
N GLU A 50 -6.71 7.11 6.97
CA GLU A 50 -6.58 5.71 6.58
C GLU A 50 -7.95 5.01 6.49
N LEU A 51 -8.93 5.37 7.34
CA LEU A 51 -10.31 4.86 7.23
C LEU A 51 -10.97 5.32 5.92
N ILE A 52 -10.85 6.60 5.57
CA ILE A 52 -11.38 7.15 4.32
C ILE A 52 -10.64 6.53 3.13
N THR A 53 -9.32 6.35 3.23
CA THR A 53 -8.52 5.71 2.18
C THR A 53 -8.96 4.27 1.97
N LEU A 54 -9.16 3.50 3.04
CA LEU A 54 -9.68 2.14 2.97
C LEU A 54 -11.05 2.08 2.30
N ALA A 55 -11.99 2.92 2.74
CA ALA A 55 -13.32 3.00 2.14
C ALA A 55 -13.26 3.37 0.66
N SER A 56 -12.45 4.37 0.29
CA SER A 56 -12.27 4.80 -1.11
C SER A 56 -11.68 3.69 -1.99
N CYS A 57 -10.71 2.93 -1.46
CA CYS A 57 -10.05 1.86 -2.20
C CYS A 57 -10.95 0.62 -2.33
N ILE A 58 -11.77 0.31 -1.32
CA ILE A 58 -12.84 -0.69 -1.42
C ILE A 58 -13.84 -0.25 -2.49
N GLY A 59 -14.30 1.00 -2.45
CA GLY A 59 -15.19 1.56 -3.46
C GLY A 59 -14.62 1.42 -4.88
N LEU A 60 -13.33 1.75 -5.06
CA LEU A 60 -12.62 1.57 -6.33
C LEU A 60 -12.52 0.09 -6.75
N ALA A 61 -12.24 -0.82 -5.81
CA ALA A 61 -12.18 -2.25 -6.08
C ALA A 61 -13.55 -2.82 -6.49
N CYS A 62 -14.63 -2.25 -5.95
CA CYS A 62 -16.02 -2.55 -6.33
C CYS A 62 -16.48 -1.79 -7.59
N GLY A 63 -15.62 -1.00 -8.23
CA GLY A 63 -15.94 -0.24 -9.44
C GLY A 63 -16.83 0.98 -9.23
N LEU A 64 -16.95 1.46 -7.99
CA LEU A 64 -17.80 2.59 -7.63
C LEU A 64 -17.09 3.92 -7.94
N LYS A 65 -17.77 4.79 -8.68
CA LYS A 65 -17.22 6.09 -9.12
C LYS A 65 -16.87 7.02 -7.95
N TRP A 66 -17.62 6.96 -6.85
CA TRP A 66 -17.36 7.78 -5.67
C TRP A 66 -16.01 7.45 -5.03
N GLY A 67 -15.52 6.21 -5.16
CA GLY A 67 -14.21 5.80 -4.63
C GLY A 67 -13.09 6.65 -5.20
N ARG A 68 -13.14 6.96 -6.52
CA ARG A 68 -12.17 7.84 -7.17
C ARG A 68 -12.21 9.25 -6.60
N THR A 69 -13.40 9.85 -6.54
CA THR A 69 -13.59 11.21 -6.03
C THR A 69 -13.12 11.31 -4.58
N LEU A 70 -13.48 10.32 -3.75
CA LEU A 70 -13.08 10.28 -2.35
C LEU A 70 -11.56 10.16 -2.19
N THR A 71 -10.88 9.32 -2.97
CA THR A 71 -9.40 9.21 -2.93
C THR A 71 -8.72 10.55 -3.24
N VAL A 72 -9.20 11.30 -4.23
CA VAL A 72 -8.61 12.59 -4.62
C VAL A 72 -8.81 13.62 -3.52
N TRP A 73 -10.06 13.82 -3.07
CA TRP A 73 -10.38 14.78 -2.01
C TRP A 73 -9.66 14.46 -0.72
N MET A 74 -9.62 13.17 -0.37
CA MET A 74 -8.88 12.70 0.79
C MET A 74 -7.40 13.09 0.69
N THR A 75 -6.74 12.85 -0.46
CA THR A 75 -5.34 13.22 -0.66
C THR A 75 -5.09 14.74 -0.53
N VAL A 76 -6.01 15.56 -1.04
CA VAL A 76 -5.91 17.03 -0.95
C VAL A 76 -6.09 17.50 0.50
N VAL A 77 -7.19 17.10 1.15
CA VAL A 77 -7.50 17.49 2.54
C VAL A 77 -6.40 17.01 3.48
N TRP A 78 -5.93 15.78 3.30
CA TRP A 78 -4.79 15.22 4.01
C TRP A 78 -3.56 16.11 3.95
N SER A 79 -3.18 16.49 2.72
CA SER A 79 -1.99 17.31 2.46
C SER A 79 -2.12 18.69 3.11
N VAL A 80 -3.30 19.32 3.00
CA VAL A 80 -3.56 20.62 3.63
C VAL A 80 -3.46 20.51 5.16
N LEU A 81 -4.10 19.52 5.78
CA LEU A 81 -4.08 19.33 7.22
C LEU A 81 -2.65 19.08 7.74
N LEU A 82 -1.87 18.26 7.04
CA LEU A 82 -0.46 18.02 7.39
C LEU A 82 0.40 19.28 7.26
N VAL A 83 0.21 20.09 6.21
CA VAL A 83 0.90 21.38 6.06
C VAL A 83 0.53 22.33 7.21
N MET A 84 -0.76 22.43 7.56
CA MET A 84 -1.23 23.26 8.69
C MET A 84 -0.62 22.81 10.03
N LEU A 85 -0.36 21.52 10.20
CA LEU A 85 0.30 20.96 11.38
C LEU A 85 1.83 21.11 11.36
N SER A 86 2.40 21.83 10.37
CA SER A 86 3.84 22.01 10.14
C SER A 86 4.58 20.75 9.65
N TYR A 87 3.87 19.78 9.07
CA TYR A 87 4.43 18.55 8.46
C TYR A 87 4.44 18.67 6.92
N TRP A 88 4.96 19.80 6.43
CA TRP A 88 5.03 20.09 4.99
C TRP A 88 6.02 19.18 4.24
N LEU A 89 7.10 18.73 4.90
CA LEU A 89 8.14 17.94 4.25
C LEU A 89 7.66 16.55 3.81
N PRO A 90 6.94 15.76 4.65
CA PRO A 90 6.25 14.55 4.18
C PRO A 90 5.30 14.79 3.01
N VAL A 91 4.58 15.91 3.00
CA VAL A 91 3.66 16.26 1.92
C VAL A 91 4.42 16.50 0.61
N LEU A 92 5.50 17.27 0.63
CA LEU A 92 6.32 17.52 -0.57
C LEU A 92 6.92 16.24 -1.14
N VAL A 93 7.40 15.36 -0.27
CA VAL A 93 7.97 14.06 -0.68
C VAL A 93 6.89 13.16 -1.30
N ALA A 94 5.68 13.14 -0.74
CA ALA A 94 4.58 12.32 -1.25
C ALA A 94 3.92 12.91 -2.51
N LEU A 95 4.07 14.21 -2.78
CA LEU A 95 3.36 14.93 -3.83
C LEU A 95 3.53 14.32 -5.24
N PRO A 96 4.74 13.94 -5.69
CA PRO A 96 4.92 13.32 -7.02
C PRO A 96 4.17 11.99 -7.14
N VAL A 97 4.18 11.18 -6.09
CA VAL A 97 3.49 9.88 -6.06
C VAL A 97 1.98 10.07 -6.04
N SER A 98 1.49 11.04 -5.25
CA SER A 98 0.09 11.43 -5.21
C SER A 98 -0.39 11.94 -6.56
N ALA A 99 0.37 12.80 -7.22
CA ALA A 99 0.06 13.31 -8.56
C ALA A 99 0.01 12.18 -9.60
N LEU A 100 1.00 11.28 -9.59
CA LEU A 100 1.01 10.10 -10.45
C LEU A 100 -0.20 9.20 -10.20
N ARG A 101 -0.55 8.94 -8.94
CA ARG A 101 -1.73 8.15 -8.57
C ARG A 101 -3.01 8.79 -9.10
N ILE A 102 -3.17 10.11 -8.95
CA ILE A 102 -4.34 10.84 -9.47
C ILE A 102 -4.37 10.74 -11.00
N ALA A 103 -3.25 10.98 -11.68
CA ALA A 103 -3.17 10.86 -13.14
C ALA A 103 -3.58 9.46 -13.62
N LEU A 104 -3.12 8.41 -12.93
CA LEU A 104 -3.50 7.03 -13.24
C LEU A 104 -4.99 6.76 -12.97
N LEU A 105 -5.56 7.33 -11.91
CA LEU A 105 -6.99 7.21 -11.60
C LEU A 105 -7.90 7.89 -12.65
N TYR A 106 -7.42 8.95 -13.29
CA TYR A 106 -8.13 9.65 -14.37
C TYR A 106 -7.72 9.23 -15.77
N SER A 107 -6.81 8.26 -15.89
CA SER A 107 -6.43 7.70 -17.18
C SER A 107 -7.63 7.06 -17.91
N ARG A 108 -7.67 7.17 -19.24
CA ARG A 108 -8.70 6.54 -20.10
C ARG A 108 -8.98 5.06 -19.74
N PRO A 109 -7.96 4.22 -19.49
CA PRO A 109 -8.16 2.84 -19.03
C PRO A 109 -9.05 2.71 -17.80
N ASN A 110 -8.87 3.58 -16.81
CA ASN A 110 -9.58 3.49 -15.55
C ASN A 110 -11.00 4.07 -15.67
N SER A 111 -11.19 5.13 -16.48
CA SER A 111 -12.52 5.66 -16.75
C SER A 111 -13.41 4.65 -17.47
N GLU A 112 -12.84 3.92 -18.45
CA GLU A 112 -13.55 2.84 -19.16
C GLU A 112 -13.92 1.66 -18.24
N PHE A 113 -13.07 1.36 -17.26
CA PHE A 113 -13.35 0.31 -16.27
C PHE A 113 -14.54 0.71 -15.38
N LEU A 114 -14.53 1.93 -14.85
CA LEU A 114 -15.60 2.46 -13.99
C LEU A 114 -16.93 2.73 -14.72
N SER A 115 -16.92 2.81 -16.05
CA SER A 115 -18.13 3.03 -16.85
C SER A 115 -18.83 1.74 -17.28
N ARG A 116 -18.18 0.58 -17.14
CA ARG A 116 -18.79 -0.69 -17.54
C ARG A 116 -19.83 -1.15 -16.50
N PRO A 117 -21.03 -1.59 -16.94
CA PRO A 117 -21.98 -2.22 -16.03
C PRO A 117 -21.33 -3.48 -15.46
N HIS A 118 -21.30 -3.57 -14.12
CA HIS A 118 -20.72 -4.70 -13.44
C HIS A 118 -21.70 -5.85 -13.51
N ALA A 119 -21.35 -6.89 -14.28
CA ALA A 119 -22.12 -8.12 -14.26
C ALA A 119 -22.09 -8.70 -12.83
N VAL A 120 -23.25 -9.09 -12.32
CA VAL A 120 -23.37 -9.77 -11.03
C VAL A 120 -22.54 -11.05 -11.12
N ARG A 121 -21.35 -11.03 -10.51
CA ARG A 121 -20.42 -12.15 -10.54
C ARG A 121 -20.96 -13.21 -9.61
N ARG A 122 -21.29 -14.39 -10.16
CA ARG A 122 -21.68 -15.54 -9.35
C ARG A 122 -20.55 -15.86 -8.37
N PHE A 123 -20.92 -16.00 -7.10
CA PHE A 123 -19.97 -16.29 -6.04
C PHE A 123 -19.35 -17.68 -6.29
N ASN A 124 -18.02 -17.73 -6.35
CA ASN A 124 -17.25 -18.94 -6.57
C ASN A 124 -16.24 -19.09 -5.43
N TRP A 125 -16.44 -20.09 -4.58
CA TRP A 125 -15.58 -20.36 -3.42
C TRP A 125 -14.10 -20.50 -3.79
N ARG A 126 -13.80 -21.09 -4.96
CA ARG A 126 -12.42 -21.24 -5.43
C ARG A 126 -11.77 -19.89 -5.75
N GLU A 127 -12.52 -18.98 -6.37
CA GLU A 127 -12.02 -17.63 -6.68
C GLU A 127 -11.87 -16.79 -5.43
N PHE A 128 -12.78 -16.95 -4.47
CA PHE A 128 -12.70 -16.31 -3.16
C PHE A 128 -11.48 -16.81 -2.37
N ALA A 129 -11.25 -18.12 -2.29
CA ALA A 129 -10.09 -18.71 -1.64
C ALA A 129 -8.78 -18.25 -2.32
N CYS A 130 -8.74 -18.25 -3.66
CA CYS A 130 -7.62 -17.74 -4.44
C CYS A 130 -7.31 -16.27 -4.10
N PHE A 131 -8.35 -15.43 -4.01
CA PHE A 131 -8.21 -14.02 -3.63
C PHE A 131 -7.66 -13.87 -2.21
N ILE A 132 -8.17 -14.63 -1.24
CA ILE A 132 -7.67 -14.62 0.15
C ILE A 132 -6.20 -15.05 0.19
N CYS A 133 -5.82 -16.11 -0.52
CA CYS A 133 -4.43 -16.57 -0.57
C CYS A 133 -3.50 -15.49 -1.12
N PHE A 134 -3.87 -14.82 -2.23
CA PHE A 134 -3.08 -13.73 -2.77
C PHE A 134 -3.05 -12.50 -1.85
N ALA A 135 -4.17 -12.14 -1.24
CA ALA A 135 -4.24 -11.01 -0.31
C ALA A 135 -3.37 -11.27 0.94
N GLY A 136 -3.48 -12.46 1.52
CA GLY A 136 -2.67 -12.90 2.65
C GLY A 136 -1.18 -12.98 2.30
N SER A 137 -0.85 -13.51 1.12
CA SER A 137 0.52 -13.49 0.60
C SER A 137 1.06 -12.06 0.49
N CYS A 138 0.31 -11.13 -0.11
CA CYS A 138 0.71 -9.73 -0.23
C CYS A 138 0.91 -9.06 1.13
N ALA A 139 0.02 -9.33 2.10
CA ALA A 139 0.13 -8.82 3.47
C ALA A 139 1.37 -9.32 4.18
N LEU A 140 1.57 -10.63 4.24
CA LEU A 140 2.74 -11.23 4.89
C LEU A 140 4.04 -10.78 4.21
N HIS A 141 4.04 -10.70 2.88
CA HIS A 141 5.18 -10.23 2.12
C HIS A 141 5.50 -8.77 2.45
N PHE A 142 4.52 -7.89 2.40
CA PHE A 142 4.70 -6.48 2.75
C PHE A 142 5.14 -6.30 4.21
N TRP A 143 4.54 -7.02 5.15
CA TRP A 143 4.90 -6.97 6.57
C TRP A 143 6.31 -7.51 6.85
N SER A 144 6.74 -8.56 6.15
CA SER A 144 8.12 -9.05 6.25
C SER A 144 9.14 -7.98 5.88
N LEU A 145 8.86 -7.19 4.82
CA LEU A 145 9.72 -6.09 4.38
C LEU A 145 9.67 -4.91 5.35
N LEU A 146 8.50 -4.61 5.92
CA LEU A 146 8.37 -3.63 7.00
C LEU A 146 9.19 -4.03 8.24
N ALA A 147 9.17 -5.31 8.64
CA ALA A 147 9.94 -5.80 9.77
C ALA A 147 11.46 -5.70 9.53
N ILE A 148 11.91 -5.90 8.28
CA ILE A 148 13.30 -5.64 7.88
C ILE A 148 13.62 -4.14 7.96
N ALA A 149 12.68 -3.28 7.55
CA ALA A 149 12.87 -1.84 7.53
C ALA A 149 12.93 -1.23 8.94
N SER A 150 12.16 -1.74 9.91
CA SER A 150 12.18 -1.22 11.27
C SER A 150 11.85 -2.30 12.32
N ARG A 151 12.65 -2.30 13.39
CA ARG A 151 12.44 -3.13 14.59
C ARG A 151 11.36 -2.60 15.53
N SER A 152 10.93 -1.35 15.37
CA SER A 152 9.93 -0.74 16.25
C SER A 152 8.49 -0.99 15.83
N LEU A 153 8.26 -1.70 14.72
CA LEU A 153 6.92 -1.93 14.19
C LEU A 153 6.22 -3.09 14.90
N TRP A 154 4.89 -2.95 15.03
CA TRP A 154 3.97 -3.95 15.59
C TRP A 154 4.14 -5.35 14.97
N VAL A 155 4.63 -5.42 13.73
CA VAL A 155 4.89 -6.66 13.00
C VAL A 155 5.79 -7.60 13.80
N TRP A 156 6.73 -7.09 14.61
CA TRP A 156 7.57 -7.95 15.46
C TRP A 156 6.79 -8.71 16.53
N LYS A 157 5.59 -8.25 16.93
CA LYS A 157 4.69 -9.00 17.81
C LYS A 157 4.06 -10.22 17.12
N LEU A 158 3.90 -10.18 15.80
CA LEU A 158 3.47 -11.36 15.02
C LEU A 158 4.56 -12.43 14.96
N ILE A 159 5.82 -12.05 15.18
CA ILE A 159 6.98 -12.93 15.05
C ILE A 159 7.66 -13.06 16.42
N SER A 160 7.00 -13.75 17.35
CA SER A 160 7.45 -13.87 18.74
C SER A 160 8.82 -14.57 18.91
N HIS A 161 9.24 -15.39 17.94
CA HIS A 161 10.48 -16.18 17.98
C HIS A 161 11.33 -16.10 16.69
N GLY A 162 10.86 -15.40 15.67
CA GLY A 162 11.22 -15.72 14.29
C GLY A 162 11.84 -14.57 13.52
N ARG A 163 12.62 -14.93 12.51
CA ARG A 163 13.28 -13.98 11.62
C ARG A 163 12.20 -13.41 10.68
N PRO A 164 12.34 -12.17 10.17
CA PRO A 164 11.40 -11.65 9.16
C PRO A 164 11.26 -12.56 7.92
N LEU A 165 12.25 -13.43 7.68
CA LEU A 165 12.20 -14.48 6.66
C LEU A 165 11.07 -15.50 6.85
N ASP A 166 10.62 -15.76 8.09
CA ASP A 166 9.57 -16.75 8.36
C ASP A 166 8.21 -16.28 7.78
N LEU A 167 7.94 -14.97 7.86
CA LEU A 167 6.80 -14.35 7.19
C LEU A 167 6.90 -14.45 5.67
N LEU A 168 8.11 -14.34 5.12
CA LEU A 168 8.35 -14.42 3.68
C LEU A 168 8.16 -15.85 3.15
N ILE A 169 8.51 -16.87 3.94
CA ILE A 169 8.22 -18.27 3.65
C ILE A 169 6.70 -18.50 3.63
N ALA A 170 5.99 -18.05 4.67
CA ALA A 170 4.53 -18.15 4.72
C ALA A 170 3.86 -17.40 3.54
N ALA A 171 4.37 -16.22 3.20
CA ALA A 171 3.92 -15.46 2.04
C ALA A 171 4.11 -16.23 0.72
N ALA A 172 5.25 -16.90 0.54
CA ALA A 172 5.54 -17.72 -0.62
C ALA A 172 4.62 -18.95 -0.72
N ILE A 173 4.37 -19.63 0.40
CA ILE A 173 3.43 -20.77 0.45
C ILE A 173 2.02 -20.32 0.02
N LEU A 174 1.51 -19.22 0.60
CA LEU A 174 0.21 -18.67 0.23
C LEU A 174 0.18 -18.22 -1.24
N PHE A 175 1.28 -17.69 -1.76
CA PHE A 175 1.40 -17.31 -3.17
C PHE A 175 1.24 -18.53 -4.08
N VAL A 176 1.97 -19.62 -3.81
CA VAL A 176 1.91 -20.86 -4.59
C VAL A 176 0.52 -21.47 -4.55
N ILE A 177 -0.11 -21.53 -3.37
CA ILE A 177 -1.49 -22.00 -3.21
C ILE A 177 -2.45 -21.11 -4.01
N GLY A 178 -2.32 -19.78 -3.92
CA GLY A 178 -3.11 -18.82 -4.70
C GLY A 178 -2.99 -19.04 -6.21
N VAL A 179 -1.77 -19.27 -6.70
CA VAL A 179 -1.49 -19.58 -8.11
C VAL A 179 -2.12 -20.92 -8.53
N ALA A 180 -2.05 -21.94 -7.69
CA ALA A 180 -2.66 -23.25 -7.96
C ALA A 180 -4.19 -23.16 -8.04
N LEU A 181 -4.80 -22.40 -7.13
CA LEU A 181 -6.24 -22.14 -7.08
C LEU A 181 -6.73 -21.25 -8.23
N ALA A 182 -5.88 -20.38 -8.78
CA ALA A 182 -6.27 -19.51 -9.89
C ALA A 182 -6.65 -20.32 -11.17
N PRO A 183 -7.59 -19.81 -11.99
CA PRO A 183 -7.98 -20.45 -13.24
C PRO A 183 -6.77 -20.60 -14.18
N ALA A 184 -6.60 -21.77 -14.81
CA ALA A 184 -5.39 -22.11 -15.57
C ALA A 184 -4.98 -21.04 -16.60
N ARG A 185 -5.95 -20.44 -17.28
CA ARG A 185 -5.72 -19.40 -18.31
C ARG A 185 -5.31 -18.03 -17.77
N SER A 186 -5.44 -17.79 -16.46
CA SER A 186 -5.20 -16.48 -15.83
C SER A 186 -4.26 -16.55 -14.62
N ARG A 187 -3.65 -17.70 -14.33
CA ARG A 187 -2.72 -17.87 -13.19
C ARG A 187 -1.59 -16.85 -13.20
N VAL A 188 -0.91 -16.75 -14.34
CA VAL A 188 0.23 -15.83 -14.55
C VAL A 188 -0.20 -14.37 -14.35
N TRP A 189 -1.41 -14.03 -14.81
CA TRP A 189 -1.95 -12.68 -14.66
C TRP A 189 -2.26 -12.33 -13.20
N HIS A 190 -2.91 -13.23 -12.46
CA HIS A 190 -3.20 -13.02 -11.04
C HIS A 190 -1.91 -12.93 -10.20
N ALA A 191 -0.93 -13.80 -10.50
CA ALA A 191 0.40 -13.76 -9.89
C ALA A 191 1.08 -12.40 -10.13
N GLY A 192 1.08 -11.91 -11.38
CA GLY A 192 1.62 -10.60 -11.73
C GLY A 192 0.92 -9.45 -11.02
N ILE A 193 -0.42 -9.49 -10.90
CA ILE A 193 -1.18 -8.48 -10.14
C ILE A 193 -0.78 -8.46 -8.66
N ALA A 194 -0.67 -9.64 -8.04
CA ALA A 194 -0.31 -9.75 -6.62
C ALA A 194 1.08 -9.16 -6.36
N LEU A 195 2.09 -9.57 -7.14
CA LEU A 195 3.46 -9.05 -7.00
C LEU A 195 3.55 -7.55 -7.27
N MET A 196 2.84 -7.05 -8.29
CA MET A 196 2.81 -5.61 -8.58
C MET A 196 2.12 -4.83 -7.46
N THR A 197 1.11 -5.41 -6.81
CA THR A 197 0.43 -4.79 -5.66
C THR A 197 1.38 -4.61 -4.49
N VAL A 198 2.20 -5.62 -4.19
CA VAL A 198 3.27 -5.53 -3.18
C VAL A 198 4.31 -4.47 -3.56
N CYS A 199 4.74 -4.44 -4.83
CA CYS A 199 5.73 -3.45 -5.29
C CYS A 199 5.24 -2.01 -5.16
N VAL A 200 3.98 -1.75 -5.56
CA VAL A 200 3.39 -0.41 -5.45
C VAL A 200 3.23 -0.01 -3.97
N ALA A 201 2.81 -0.94 -3.11
CA ALA A 201 2.71 -0.69 -1.67
C ALA A 201 4.08 -0.41 -1.05
N LEU A 202 5.09 -1.22 -1.38
CA LEU A 202 6.47 -1.03 -0.93
C LEU A 202 7.04 0.30 -1.39
N GLY A 203 6.86 0.66 -2.67
CA GLY A 203 7.33 1.94 -3.22
C GLY A 203 6.68 3.13 -2.51
N ALA A 204 5.36 3.10 -2.32
CA ALA A 204 4.65 4.15 -1.58
C ALA A 204 5.13 4.25 -0.12
N GLN A 205 5.35 3.11 0.54
CA GLN A 205 5.88 3.07 1.89
C GLN A 205 7.30 3.65 1.97
N LEU A 206 8.19 3.25 1.06
CA LEU A 206 9.56 3.77 1.00
C LEU A 206 9.55 5.29 0.83
N VAL A 207 8.72 5.83 -0.07
CA VAL A 207 8.56 7.27 -0.25
C VAL A 207 8.08 7.94 1.05
N ALA A 208 7.09 7.36 1.72
CA ALA A 208 6.58 7.88 2.99
C ALA A 208 7.64 7.89 4.11
N GLN A 209 8.65 7.02 4.03
CA GLN A 209 9.73 6.92 5.02
C GLN A 209 10.90 7.87 4.75
N ILE A 210 11.04 8.45 3.55
CA ILE A 210 12.15 9.37 3.22
C ILE A 210 12.33 10.49 4.27
N PRO A 211 11.27 11.18 4.75
CA PRO A 211 11.43 12.26 5.73
C PRO A 211 12.08 11.82 7.04
N VAL A 212 11.82 10.60 7.50
CA VAL A 212 12.23 10.10 8.84
C VAL A 212 13.49 9.25 8.81
N SER A 213 13.95 8.82 7.64
CA SER A 213 15.07 7.88 7.47
C SER A 213 16.21 8.40 6.59
N THR A 214 16.18 9.70 6.28
CA THR A 214 17.26 10.42 5.58
C THR A 214 17.63 11.68 6.36
N GLN A 215 18.61 12.46 5.86
CA GLN A 215 19.01 13.75 6.47
C GLN A 215 17.87 14.76 6.58
N LEU A 216 16.74 14.56 5.87
CA LEU A 216 15.57 15.41 5.97
C LEU A 216 14.91 15.39 7.36
N TYR A 217 15.18 14.37 8.18
CA TYR A 217 14.61 14.26 9.53
C TYR A 217 14.92 15.49 10.40
N LYS A 218 16.04 16.18 10.14
CA LYS A 218 16.44 17.39 10.87
C LYS A 218 15.41 18.51 10.76
N TYR A 219 14.68 18.56 9.65
CA TYR A 219 13.67 19.59 9.37
C TYR A 219 12.25 19.21 9.82
N LEU A 220 12.03 18.00 10.35
CA LEU A 220 10.74 17.63 10.93
C LEU A 220 10.49 18.42 12.22
N PRO A 221 9.25 18.66 12.63
CA PRO A 221 8.94 19.20 13.94
C PRO A 221 9.11 18.12 15.03
N ASP A 222 9.36 18.55 16.27
CA ASP A 222 9.46 17.62 17.41
C ASP A 222 8.10 17.03 17.82
N PRO A 223 8.07 15.80 18.37
CA PRO A 223 9.20 14.89 18.58
C PRO A 223 9.65 14.19 17.28
N LYS A 224 10.94 14.23 16.99
CA LYS A 224 11.53 13.59 15.80
C LYS A 224 12.10 12.22 16.17
N ILE A 225 11.71 11.19 15.42
CA ILE A 225 12.27 9.83 15.56
C ILE A 225 12.96 9.48 14.25
N TYR A 226 14.27 9.25 14.31
CA TYR A 226 15.03 8.76 13.17
C TYR A 226 14.87 7.24 13.04
N GLY A 227 14.46 6.77 11.87
CA GLY A 227 14.40 5.35 11.54
C GLY A 227 15.50 4.98 10.55
N SER A 228 16.42 4.08 10.93
CA SER A 228 17.40 3.58 9.97
C SER A 228 16.75 2.53 9.06
N ILE A 229 16.75 2.77 7.75
CA ILE A 229 16.17 1.86 6.75
C ILE A 229 17.30 1.34 5.83
N PRO A 230 17.37 0.01 5.58
CA PRO A 230 18.32 -0.57 4.63
C PRO A 230 17.87 -0.33 3.18
N TRP A 231 17.97 0.92 2.72
CA TRP A 231 17.47 1.41 1.43
C TRP A 231 17.90 0.56 0.24
N ASN A 232 19.20 0.26 0.12
CA ASN A 232 19.74 -0.50 -1.02
C ASN A 232 19.11 -1.88 -1.15
N VAL A 233 18.88 -2.55 -0.02
CA VAL A 233 18.28 -3.89 0.03
C VAL A 233 16.81 -3.81 -0.39
N LEU A 234 16.04 -2.88 0.17
CA LEU A 234 14.61 -2.75 -0.12
C LEU A 234 14.33 -2.27 -1.54
N ILE A 235 15.13 -1.34 -2.06
CA ILE A 235 15.04 -0.88 -3.45
C ILE A 235 15.41 -2.01 -4.41
N GLY A 236 16.55 -2.68 -4.20
CA GLY A 236 16.96 -3.80 -5.03
C GLY A 236 15.92 -4.92 -5.06
N TYR A 237 15.35 -5.24 -3.90
CA TYR A 237 14.26 -6.20 -3.78
C TYR A 237 13.01 -5.74 -4.53
N GLY A 238 12.57 -4.49 -4.34
CA GLY A 238 11.41 -3.93 -5.02
C GLY A 238 11.55 -3.91 -6.54
N VAL A 239 12.73 -3.57 -7.05
CA VAL A 239 13.04 -3.59 -8.49
C VAL A 239 12.98 -5.02 -9.03
N LEU A 240 13.57 -5.99 -8.33
CA LEU A 240 13.54 -7.39 -8.74
C LEU A 240 12.11 -7.94 -8.81
N VAL A 241 11.32 -7.75 -7.74
CA VAL A 241 9.92 -8.21 -7.71
C VAL A 241 9.09 -7.47 -8.76
N GLY A 242 9.33 -6.17 -8.96
CA GLY A 242 8.66 -5.36 -9.96
C GLY A 242 8.95 -5.84 -11.39
N ALA A 243 10.21 -6.18 -11.68
CA ALA A 243 10.62 -6.74 -12.97
C ALA A 243 9.92 -8.08 -13.24
N ILE A 244 9.89 -8.97 -12.24
CA ILE A 244 9.17 -10.26 -12.34
C ILE A 244 7.67 -10.02 -12.56
N ALA A 245 7.06 -9.11 -11.79
CA ALA A 245 5.65 -8.77 -11.93
C ALA A 245 5.32 -8.26 -13.34
N LEU A 246 6.13 -7.35 -13.87
CA LEU A 246 5.99 -6.82 -15.23
C LEU A 246 6.13 -7.92 -16.28
N LEU A 247 7.14 -8.78 -16.16
CA LEU A 247 7.32 -9.92 -17.05
C LEU A 247 6.06 -10.80 -17.09
N LEU A 248 5.54 -11.20 -15.92
CA LEU A 248 4.34 -12.02 -15.82
C LEU A 248 3.14 -11.34 -16.48
N LEU A 249 2.92 -10.05 -16.18
CA LEU A 249 1.81 -9.27 -16.76
C LEU A 249 1.92 -9.11 -18.28
N GLN A 250 3.13 -8.96 -18.82
CA GLN A 250 3.38 -8.87 -20.26
C GLN A 250 3.13 -10.21 -20.95
N LEU A 251 3.61 -11.32 -20.38
CA LEU A 251 3.43 -12.66 -20.92
C LEU A 251 1.96 -13.11 -20.92
N SER A 252 1.18 -12.68 -19.93
CA SER A 252 -0.22 -13.09 -19.77
C SER A 252 -1.24 -12.05 -20.22
N ARG A 253 -0.86 -11.11 -21.10
CA ARG A 253 -1.77 -10.07 -21.61
C ARG A 253 -3.00 -10.76 -22.26
N PRO A 254 -4.24 -10.45 -21.85
CA PRO A 254 -5.42 -11.09 -22.43
C PRO A 254 -5.49 -10.80 -23.94
N ARG A 255 -5.39 -11.86 -24.78
CA ARG A 255 -5.34 -11.78 -26.25
C ARG A 255 -6.64 -11.29 -26.93
N GLY A 256 -7.63 -10.80 -26.18
CA GLY A 256 -8.98 -10.46 -26.69
C GLY A 256 -9.50 -9.05 -26.36
N GLY A 257 -8.68 -8.16 -25.78
CA GLY A 257 -9.05 -6.75 -25.63
C GLY A 257 -8.67 -5.93 -26.88
N PRO A 258 -9.31 -4.76 -27.13
CA PRO A 258 -8.93 -3.89 -28.25
C PRO A 258 -7.42 -3.65 -28.18
N ARG A 259 -6.71 -3.83 -29.31
CA ARG A 259 -5.26 -3.67 -29.46
C ARG A 259 -4.82 -2.32 -28.88
N ARG A 260 -4.53 -2.27 -27.59
CA ARG A 260 -3.78 -1.18 -27.00
C ARG A 260 -2.32 -1.43 -27.36
N PRO A 261 -1.59 -0.40 -27.80
CA PRO A 261 -0.19 -0.54 -28.12
C PRO A 261 0.58 -1.17 -26.93
N PRO A 262 1.78 -1.74 -27.18
CA PRO A 262 2.69 -2.07 -26.09
C PRO A 262 2.77 -0.88 -25.11
N LEU A 263 2.95 -1.16 -23.82
CA LEU A 263 3.30 -0.11 -22.85
C LEU A 263 4.66 0.44 -23.28
N GLN A 264 4.65 1.37 -24.22
CA GLN A 264 5.78 2.24 -24.47
C GLN A 264 5.94 3.09 -23.21
N MET A 265 7.18 3.26 -22.76
CA MET A 265 7.49 4.31 -21.81
C MET A 265 6.84 5.61 -22.32
N PRO A 266 6.32 6.47 -21.43
CA PRO A 266 5.88 7.78 -21.86
C PRO A 266 7.07 8.47 -22.53
N ASP A 267 6.99 8.64 -23.85
CA ASP A 267 7.89 9.52 -24.58
C ASP A 267 7.59 10.93 -24.06
N TYR A 268 8.47 11.41 -23.17
CA TYR A 268 8.54 12.81 -22.80
C TYR A 268 9.31 13.53 -23.91
N SER A 269 8.67 13.71 -25.06
CA SER A 269 9.07 14.67 -26.07
C SER A 269 8.27 15.95 -25.92
#